data_AF-A0A2V6GGK5-F1
#
_entry.id   AF-A0A2V6GGK5-F1
#
_cell.length_a   1.000
_cell.length_b   1.000
_cell.length_c   1.000
_cell.angle_alpha   90.00
_cell.angle_beta   90.00
_cell.angle_gamma   90.00
#
_symmetry.space_group_name_H-M   'P 1'
#
loop_
_entity.id
_entity.type
_entity.pdbx_description
1 polymer ?
#
loop_
_entity_poly.entity_id
_entity_poly.type
_entity_poly.pdbx_seq_one_letter_code
_entity_poly.pdbx_strand_id
1 'polypeptide(L)'
;MGRADEFSRVKPFLTANWRYLAMLNYVVDPRIIAPLVPPGTEIDLENGETFISIVGFLFLDTRLLGLRIPLHRNFEEVNLRFYVRRKSAETWRRGVVFIRELVPRRAVALIARAFYGEHYVTLPMKHTVEHVDGRVSVEYSWRRGSKSESVNMTASGEAQSIPAGSHAEFISEHYWGYACVRACPAESRRGDRRRAGCSEYRVEHPRWKIWNADTFELRAD
;
A
#
# COMPACT_ATOMS: atom_id res chain seq x y z
N MET A 1 -18.21 -21.68 13.04
CA MET A 1 -18.53 -21.97 11.64
C MET A 1 -19.64 -21.00 11.23
N GLY A 2 -19.35 -19.99 10.42
CA GLY A 2 -20.32 -18.91 10.14
C GLY A 2 -19.71 -17.50 10.18
N ARG A 3 -19.00 -17.16 9.10
CA ARG A 3 -18.65 -15.81 8.58
C ARG A 3 -17.76 -15.95 7.34
N ALA A 4 -17.06 -17.08 7.21
CA ALA A 4 -16.25 -17.43 6.04
C ALA A 4 -17.10 -17.88 4.82
N ASP A 5 -18.32 -18.37 5.03
CA ASP A 5 -19.12 -19.03 3.98
C ASP A 5 -20.02 -18.09 3.14
N GLU A 6 -20.12 -16.80 3.45
CA GLU A 6 -21.02 -15.89 2.70
C GLU A 6 -20.34 -15.24 1.48
N PHE A 7 -19.00 -15.34 1.36
CA PHE A 7 -18.22 -14.56 0.39
C PHE A 7 -17.54 -15.40 -0.70
N SER A 8 -17.83 -16.69 -0.79
CA SER A 8 -17.38 -17.63 -1.84
C SER A 8 -17.74 -17.24 -3.30
N ARG A 9 -18.38 -16.08 -3.55
CA ARG A 9 -19.00 -15.75 -4.84
C ARG A 9 -18.27 -14.72 -5.71
N VAL A 10 -17.26 -14.00 -5.19
CA VAL A 10 -16.54 -13.00 -6.00
C VAL A 10 -15.16 -13.54 -6.35
N LYS A 11 -14.91 -13.75 -7.65
CA LYS A 11 -13.58 -14.15 -8.12
C LYS A 11 -12.62 -12.98 -7.94
N PRO A 12 -11.44 -13.17 -7.31
CA PRO A 12 -10.48 -12.10 -7.14
C PRO A 12 -9.97 -11.65 -8.52
N PHE A 13 -9.93 -10.33 -8.73
CA PHE A 13 -9.37 -9.75 -9.95
C PHE A 13 -7.86 -9.97 -10.01
N LEU A 14 -7.16 -9.74 -8.91
CA LEU A 14 -5.73 -9.93 -8.76
C LEU A 14 -5.44 -10.75 -7.49
N THR A 15 -4.51 -11.70 -7.60
CA THR A 15 -3.98 -12.44 -6.44
C THR A 15 -2.46 -12.44 -6.49
N ALA A 16 -1.82 -12.28 -5.35
CA ALA A 16 -0.37 -12.38 -5.20
C ALA A 16 0.00 -12.78 -3.78
N ASN A 17 1.23 -13.26 -3.59
CA ASN A 17 1.83 -13.49 -2.28
C ASN A 17 2.69 -12.29 -1.92
N TRP A 18 2.26 -11.51 -0.92
CA TRP A 18 3.07 -10.43 -0.36
C TRP A 18 4.02 -10.99 0.68
N ARG A 19 5.32 -10.70 0.55
CA ARG A 19 6.35 -11.16 1.48
C ARG A 19 7.30 -10.04 1.86
N TYR A 20 7.87 -10.16 3.06
CA TYR A 20 8.92 -9.28 3.59
C TYR A 20 8.51 -7.80 3.59
N LEU A 21 7.35 -7.50 4.17
CA LEU A 21 6.82 -6.14 4.24
C LEU A 21 7.66 -5.30 5.23
N ALA A 22 8.42 -4.35 4.71
CA ALA A 22 9.11 -3.32 5.49
C ALA A 22 8.20 -2.09 5.58
N MET A 23 7.73 -1.76 6.78
CA MET A 23 6.80 -0.65 7.02
C MET A 23 7.45 0.43 7.88
N LEU A 24 7.71 1.61 7.30
CA LEU A 24 8.12 2.80 8.03
C LEU A 24 6.95 3.76 8.18
N ASN A 25 6.62 4.15 9.40
CA ASN A 25 5.45 4.96 9.70
C ASN A 25 5.88 6.29 10.34
N TYR A 26 5.37 7.39 9.82
CA TYR A 26 5.68 8.74 10.29
C TYR A 26 4.38 9.47 10.61
N VAL A 27 4.34 10.13 11.77
CA VAL A 27 3.29 11.10 12.07
C VAL A 27 3.38 12.24 11.06
N VAL A 28 2.26 12.63 10.48
CA VAL A 28 2.18 13.73 9.51
C VAL A 28 1.16 14.75 9.98
N ASP A 29 1.38 16.01 9.62
CA ASP A 29 0.36 17.04 9.77
C ASP A 29 -0.82 16.73 8.82
N PRO A 30 -2.06 16.59 9.32
CA PRO A 30 -3.23 16.34 8.49
C PRO A 30 -3.40 17.34 7.34
N ARG A 31 -2.93 18.59 7.50
CA ARG A 31 -3.01 19.65 6.48
C ARG A 31 -2.20 19.32 5.21
N ILE A 32 -1.14 18.50 5.33
CA ILE A 32 -0.29 18.08 4.21
C ILE A 32 -1.04 17.09 3.32
N ILE A 33 -1.77 16.15 3.93
CA ILE A 33 -2.48 15.08 3.21
C ILE A 33 -3.93 15.42 2.87
N ALA A 34 -4.55 16.40 3.53
CA ALA A 34 -5.93 16.82 3.31
C ALA A 34 -6.29 17.08 1.82
N PRO A 35 -5.42 17.72 1.00
CA PRO A 35 -5.71 17.92 -0.42
C PRO A 35 -5.77 16.63 -1.26
N LEU A 36 -5.21 15.53 -0.72
CA LEU A 36 -5.13 14.22 -1.39
C LEU A 36 -6.27 13.28 -0.97
N VAL A 37 -7.10 13.67 0.00
CA VAL A 37 -8.19 12.84 0.53
C VAL A 37 -9.29 12.66 -0.51
N PRO A 38 -9.64 11.42 -0.90
CA PRO A 38 -10.71 11.18 -1.86
C PRO A 38 -12.09 11.62 -1.36
N PRO A 39 -12.96 12.15 -2.24
CA PRO A 39 -14.30 12.56 -1.86
C PRO A 39 -15.11 11.43 -1.20
N GLY A 40 -15.74 11.74 -0.07
CA GLY A 40 -16.53 10.77 0.69
C GLY A 40 -15.71 9.87 1.62
N THR A 41 -14.42 10.16 1.79
CA THR A 41 -13.56 9.55 2.82
C THR A 41 -13.10 10.61 3.83
N GLU A 42 -12.71 10.16 5.01
CA GLU A 42 -12.16 10.98 6.09
C GLU A 42 -10.78 10.44 6.46
N ILE A 43 -9.85 11.32 6.86
CA ILE A 43 -8.55 10.90 7.43
C ILE A 43 -8.81 10.03 8.64
N ASP A 44 -8.17 8.86 8.69
CA ASP A 44 -8.30 7.94 9.82
C ASP A 44 -7.21 8.25 10.85
N LEU A 45 -7.65 8.41 12.10
CA LEU A 45 -6.78 8.82 13.20
C LEU A 45 -6.52 7.64 14.12
N GLU A 46 -5.26 7.50 14.53
CA GLU A 46 -4.87 6.62 15.62
C GLU A 46 -4.43 7.46 16.80
N ASN A 47 -5.11 7.33 17.96
CA ASN A 47 -4.76 8.08 19.17
C ASN A 47 -4.64 9.60 18.96
N GLY A 48 -5.40 10.15 18.00
CA GLY A 48 -5.39 11.57 17.64
C GLY A 48 -4.34 11.98 16.60
N GLU A 49 -3.47 11.05 16.17
CA GLU A 49 -2.45 11.27 15.15
C GLU A 49 -2.87 10.67 13.81
N THR A 50 -2.27 11.17 12.73
CA THR A 50 -2.38 10.59 11.39
C THR A 50 -0.99 10.21 10.89
N PHE A 51 -0.94 9.17 10.07
CA PHE A 51 0.32 8.58 9.62
C PHE A 51 0.43 8.58 8.10
N ILE A 52 1.64 8.82 7.63
CA ILE A 52 2.08 8.33 6.31
C ILE A 52 2.96 7.11 6.52
N SER A 53 2.88 6.16 5.61
CA SER A 53 3.72 4.97 5.61
C SER A 53 4.43 4.79 4.29
N ILE A 54 5.71 4.42 4.38
CA ILE A 54 6.47 3.86 3.27
C ILE A 54 6.50 2.35 3.48
N VAL A 55 5.95 1.61 2.52
CA VAL A 55 5.86 0.14 2.59
C VAL A 55 6.56 -0.48 1.40
N GLY A 56 7.68 -1.17 1.66
CA GLY A 56 8.41 -1.96 0.68
C GLY A 56 8.14 -3.45 0.82
N PHE A 57 7.84 -4.15 -0.27
CA PHE A 57 7.53 -5.58 -0.21
C PHE A 57 7.67 -6.28 -1.57
N LEU A 58 7.69 -7.61 -1.53
CA LEU A 58 7.69 -8.45 -2.73
C LEU A 58 6.28 -8.89 -3.08
N PHE A 59 5.86 -8.63 -4.32
CA PHE A 59 4.78 -9.34 -4.98
C PHE A 59 5.33 -10.62 -5.62
N LEU A 60 4.77 -11.78 -5.28
CA LEU A 60 5.16 -13.07 -5.84
C LEU A 60 3.96 -13.88 -6.36
N ASP A 61 4.14 -14.62 -7.45
CA ASP A 61 3.08 -15.39 -8.14
C ASP A 61 1.84 -14.55 -8.46
N THR A 62 2.04 -13.31 -8.93
CA THR A 62 0.95 -12.42 -9.33
C THR A 62 0.13 -13.02 -10.48
N ARG A 63 -1.19 -13.06 -10.30
CA ARG A 63 -2.17 -13.55 -11.27
C ARG A 63 -3.29 -12.56 -11.44
N LEU A 64 -3.74 -12.42 -12.68
CA LEU A 64 -4.88 -11.60 -13.06
C LEU A 64 -5.99 -12.52 -13.55
N LEU A 65 -7.16 -12.47 -12.91
CA LEU A 65 -8.29 -13.36 -13.19
C LEU A 65 -7.88 -14.85 -13.18
N GLY A 66 -6.93 -15.21 -12.30
CA GLY A 66 -6.35 -16.55 -12.17
C GLY A 66 -5.21 -16.88 -13.16
N LEU A 67 -4.98 -16.05 -14.18
CA LEU A 67 -3.93 -16.26 -15.18
C LEU A 67 -2.60 -15.65 -14.73
N ARG A 68 -1.53 -16.42 -14.89
CA ARG A 68 -0.16 -15.95 -14.66
C ARG A 68 0.23 -14.98 -15.77
N ILE A 69 0.72 -13.80 -15.40
CA ILE A 69 1.22 -12.81 -16.37
C ILE A 69 2.72 -13.09 -16.63
N PRO A 70 3.13 -13.50 -17.84
CA PRO A 70 4.54 -13.72 -18.15
C PRO A 70 5.38 -12.48 -17.84
N LEU A 71 6.58 -12.68 -17.26
CA LEU A 71 7.53 -11.63 -16.88
C LEU A 71 7.06 -10.62 -15.80
N HIS A 72 5.85 -10.79 -15.25
CA HIS A 72 5.24 -9.86 -14.30
C HIS A 72 4.70 -10.55 -13.04
N ARG A 73 5.11 -11.81 -12.82
CA ARG A 73 4.68 -12.61 -11.66
C ARG A 73 5.34 -12.16 -10.36
N ASN A 74 6.60 -11.74 -10.45
CA ASN A 74 7.42 -11.41 -9.31
C ASN A 74 8.02 -10.01 -9.53
N PHE A 75 7.83 -9.12 -8.56
CA PHE A 75 8.37 -7.76 -8.59
C PHE A 75 8.37 -7.13 -7.20
N GLU A 76 9.17 -6.09 -7.03
CA GLU A 76 9.19 -5.21 -5.88
C GLU A 76 8.10 -4.15 -6.00
N GLU A 77 7.47 -3.81 -4.87
CA GLU A 77 6.67 -2.61 -4.75
C GLU A 77 7.14 -1.79 -3.55
N VAL A 78 7.27 -0.48 -3.75
CA VAL A 78 7.41 0.48 -2.65
C VAL A 78 6.28 1.48 -2.79
N ASN A 79 5.41 1.56 -1.79
CA ASN A 79 4.31 2.51 -1.78
C ASN A 79 4.45 3.54 -0.66
N LEU A 80 4.02 4.76 -0.96
CA LEU A 80 3.82 5.84 -0.02
C LEU A 80 2.32 6.06 0.11
N ARG A 81 1.80 5.84 1.31
CA ARG A 81 0.35 5.84 1.56
C ARG A 81 -0.01 6.54 2.87
N PHE A 82 -1.26 6.94 2.98
CA PHE A 82 -1.88 7.39 4.24
C PHE A 82 -3.23 6.70 4.45
N TYR A 83 -3.80 6.89 5.63
CA TYR A 83 -4.95 6.13 6.10
C TYR A 83 -6.24 6.95 6.08
N VAL A 84 -7.30 6.35 5.54
CA VAL A 84 -8.63 6.97 5.47
C VAL A 84 -9.70 5.97 5.85
N ARG A 85 -10.88 6.46 6.16
CA ARG A 85 -12.06 5.65 6.39
C ARG A 85 -13.27 6.21 5.67
N ARG A 86 -14.17 5.32 5.28
CA ARG A 86 -15.45 5.66 4.67
C ARG A 86 -16.58 5.05 5.47
N LYS A 87 -17.62 5.85 5.76
CA LYS A 87 -18.83 5.36 6.40
C LYS A 87 -19.68 4.60 5.37
N SER A 88 -20.03 3.35 5.65
CA SER A 88 -20.87 2.52 4.79
C SER A 88 -21.98 1.85 5.60
N ALA A 89 -23.24 2.18 5.31
CA ALA A 89 -24.44 1.78 6.05
C ALA A 89 -24.30 1.99 7.57
N GLU A 90 -23.65 1.06 8.28
CA GLU A 90 -23.46 1.04 9.73
C GLU A 90 -22.02 0.73 10.17
N THR A 91 -21.09 0.54 9.23
CA THR A 91 -19.69 0.19 9.53
C THR A 91 -18.71 1.18 8.90
N TRP A 92 -17.57 1.36 9.56
CA TRP A 92 -16.44 2.08 9.00
C TRP A 92 -15.58 1.15 8.18
N ARG A 93 -15.40 1.48 6.89
CA ARG A 93 -14.47 0.79 6.00
C ARG A 93 -13.15 1.55 6.01
N ARG A 94 -12.20 1.00 6.74
CA ARG A 94 -10.83 1.54 6.84
C ARG A 94 -10.06 1.13 5.61
N GLY A 95 -9.36 2.08 5.01
CA GLY A 95 -8.53 1.84 3.85
C GLY A 95 -7.33 2.76 3.77
N VAL A 96 -6.62 2.65 2.66
CA VAL A 96 -5.43 3.44 2.35
C VAL A 96 -5.66 4.27 1.11
N VAL A 97 -4.94 5.39 1.03
CA VAL A 97 -4.80 6.20 -0.18
C VAL A 97 -3.33 6.20 -0.56
N PHE A 98 -3.04 5.80 -1.78
CA PHE A 98 -1.69 5.78 -2.30
C PHE A 98 -1.32 7.15 -2.88
N ILE A 99 -0.37 7.82 -2.24
CA ILE A 99 0.24 9.05 -2.75
C ILE A 99 1.12 8.69 -3.95
N ARG A 100 1.86 7.59 -3.84
CA ARG A 100 2.73 7.09 -4.89
C ARG A 100 3.00 5.61 -4.72
N GLU A 101 3.07 4.92 -5.86
CA GLU A 101 3.43 3.50 -5.92
C GLU A 101 4.56 3.32 -6.91
N LEU A 102 5.64 2.68 -6.48
CA LEU A 102 6.84 2.41 -7.27
C LEU A 102 6.87 0.93 -7.61
N VAL A 103 6.95 0.63 -8.91
CA VAL A 103 7.06 -0.75 -9.41
C VAL A 103 8.09 -0.83 -10.54
N PRO A 104 8.79 -1.96 -10.75
CA PRO A 104 9.74 -2.10 -11.85
C PRO A 104 9.06 -2.33 -13.20
N ARG A 105 7.78 -2.72 -13.21
CA ARG A 105 7.11 -3.19 -14.43
C ARG A 105 6.02 -2.25 -14.92
N ARG A 106 6.23 -1.71 -16.14
CA ARG A 106 5.30 -0.78 -16.81
C ARG A 106 3.92 -1.37 -17.06
N ALA A 107 3.82 -2.67 -17.37
CA ALA A 107 2.52 -3.30 -17.64
C ALA A 107 1.65 -3.36 -16.38
N VAL A 108 2.25 -3.59 -15.21
CA VAL A 108 1.54 -3.56 -13.91
C VAL A 108 1.06 -2.14 -13.63
N ALA A 109 1.95 -1.14 -13.78
CA ALA A 109 1.58 0.27 -13.62
C ALA A 109 0.48 0.73 -14.60
N LEU A 110 0.41 0.13 -15.80
CA LEU A 110 -0.61 0.45 -16.79
C LEU A 110 -1.97 -0.15 -16.45
N ILE A 111 -2.00 -1.39 -15.97
CA ILE A 111 -3.24 -2.03 -15.49
C ILE A 111 -3.74 -1.28 -14.24
N ALA A 112 -2.87 -1.02 -13.27
CA ALA A 112 -3.28 -0.35 -12.03
C ALA A 112 -3.80 1.08 -12.29
N ARG A 113 -3.11 1.87 -13.12
CA ARG A 113 -3.61 3.19 -13.55
C ARG A 113 -4.93 3.13 -14.30
N ALA A 114 -5.12 2.13 -15.17
CA ALA A 114 -6.32 2.01 -15.99
C ALA A 114 -7.56 1.63 -15.18
N PHE A 115 -7.40 0.84 -14.10
CA PHE A 115 -8.51 0.32 -13.32
C PHE A 115 -8.72 1.01 -11.97
N TYR A 116 -7.65 1.45 -11.30
CA TYR A 116 -7.72 2.00 -9.95
C TYR A 116 -7.50 3.51 -9.87
N GLY A 117 -6.97 4.13 -10.94
CA GLY A 117 -6.71 5.58 -10.98
C GLY A 117 -5.50 6.01 -10.15
N GLU A 118 -4.62 5.08 -9.80
CA GLU A 118 -3.51 5.29 -8.87
C GLU A 118 -2.25 5.85 -9.52
N HIS A 119 -1.44 6.55 -8.72
CA HIS A 119 -0.22 7.25 -9.15
C HIS A 119 1.00 6.31 -9.20
N TYR A 120 0.93 5.28 -10.03
CA TYR A 120 2.04 4.37 -10.27
C TYR A 120 3.16 5.02 -11.09
N VAL A 121 4.39 4.85 -10.62
CA VAL A 121 5.61 5.28 -11.31
C VAL A 121 6.53 4.10 -11.52
N THR A 122 6.91 3.88 -12.77
CA THR A 122 7.84 2.81 -13.11
C THR A 122 9.28 3.27 -12.98
N LEU A 123 10.03 2.63 -12.09
CA LEU A 123 11.46 2.89 -11.85
C LEU A 123 12.24 1.57 -11.89
N PRO A 124 13.53 1.54 -12.26
CA PRO A 124 14.36 0.36 -12.04
C PRO A 124 14.46 0.09 -10.55
N MET A 125 14.09 -1.12 -10.11
CA MET A 125 14.09 -1.53 -8.70
C MET A 125 14.90 -2.80 -8.50
N LYS A 126 15.38 -3.00 -7.27
CA LYS A 126 16.05 -4.21 -6.78
C LYS A 126 15.66 -4.45 -5.33
N HIS A 127 15.86 -5.68 -4.87
CA HIS A 127 15.78 -6.03 -3.47
C HIS A 127 16.94 -6.91 -3.04
N THR A 128 17.22 -6.88 -1.74
CA THR A 128 18.04 -7.86 -1.03
C THR A 128 17.21 -8.36 0.14
N VAL A 129 17.10 -9.68 0.30
CA VAL A 129 16.44 -10.30 1.44
C VAL A 129 17.34 -11.39 1.98
N GLU A 130 17.70 -11.27 3.26
CA GLU A 130 18.45 -12.26 4.00
C GLU A 130 17.62 -12.68 5.21
N HIS A 131 17.40 -13.99 5.36
CA HIS A 131 16.69 -14.55 6.49
C HIS A 131 17.45 -15.78 6.97
N VAL A 132 18.33 -15.58 7.94
CA VAL A 132 19.29 -16.58 8.43
C VAL A 132 19.40 -16.46 9.95
N ASP A 133 19.44 -17.59 10.65
CA ASP A 133 19.67 -17.68 12.10
C ASP A 133 18.79 -16.75 12.96
N GLY A 134 17.51 -16.62 12.60
CA GLY A 134 16.55 -15.78 13.32
C GLY A 134 16.77 -14.28 13.12
N ARG A 135 17.61 -13.87 12.17
CA ARG A 135 17.75 -12.48 11.71
C ARG A 135 17.11 -12.34 10.33
N VAL A 136 16.35 -11.26 10.17
CA VAL A 136 15.76 -10.84 8.89
C VAL A 136 16.36 -9.49 8.51
N SER A 137 16.87 -9.39 7.30
CA SER A 137 17.33 -8.14 6.69
C SER A 137 16.66 -7.98 5.33
N VAL A 138 16.08 -6.82 5.10
CA VAL A 138 15.37 -6.51 3.85
C VAL A 138 15.79 -5.14 3.38
N GLU A 139 16.09 -5.05 2.09
CA GLU A 139 16.32 -3.79 1.41
C GLU A 139 15.53 -3.76 0.11
N TYR A 140 14.83 -2.65 -0.12
CA TYR A 140 14.21 -2.33 -1.40
C TYR A 140 14.85 -1.03 -1.91
N SER A 141 15.42 -1.07 -3.11
CA SER A 141 16.06 0.09 -3.73
C SER A 141 15.50 0.39 -5.10
N TRP A 142 15.51 1.66 -5.48
CA TRP A 142 15.04 2.12 -6.78
C TRP A 142 15.88 3.28 -7.31
N ARG A 143 15.86 3.48 -8.64
CA ARG A 143 16.61 4.55 -9.30
C ARG A 143 15.71 5.63 -9.88
N ARG A 144 15.98 6.88 -9.50
CA ARG A 144 15.36 8.09 -10.06
C ARG A 144 16.42 8.90 -10.81
N GLY A 145 16.52 8.67 -12.12
CA GLY A 145 17.59 9.23 -12.94
C GLY A 145 18.97 8.72 -12.50
N SER A 146 19.84 9.62 -12.06
CA SER A 146 21.16 9.28 -11.49
C SER A 146 21.14 8.97 -10.00
N LYS A 147 20.05 9.29 -9.29
CA LYS A 147 19.94 9.06 -7.85
C LYS A 147 19.46 7.64 -7.55
N SER A 148 20.07 7.04 -6.53
CA SER A 148 19.65 5.76 -5.96
C SER A 148 18.98 6.03 -4.62
N GLU A 149 17.79 5.48 -4.44
CA GLU A 149 16.98 5.62 -3.23
C GLU A 149 16.71 4.22 -2.67
N SER A 150 16.53 4.09 -1.35
CA SER A 150 16.28 2.80 -0.71
C SER A 150 15.54 2.92 0.62
N VAL A 151 14.88 1.82 0.98
CA VAL A 151 14.41 1.53 2.34
C VAL A 151 15.04 0.22 2.79
N ASN A 152 15.69 0.23 3.95
CA ASN A 152 16.33 -0.92 4.56
C ASN A 152 15.79 -1.10 5.98
N MET A 153 15.60 -2.35 6.38
CA MET A 153 15.20 -2.72 7.73
C MET A 153 15.84 -4.04 8.15
N THR A 154 16.26 -4.12 9.40
CA THR A 154 16.67 -5.38 10.02
C THR A 154 15.82 -5.67 11.24
N ALA A 155 15.63 -6.95 11.53
CA ALA A 155 14.95 -7.42 12.73
C ALA A 155 15.52 -8.78 13.16
N SER A 156 15.29 -9.14 14.42
CA SER A 156 15.72 -10.40 14.98
C SER A 156 14.62 -11.08 15.81
N GLY A 157 14.78 -12.38 16.03
CA GLY A 157 13.84 -13.21 16.77
C GLY A 157 12.67 -13.73 15.94
N GLU A 158 11.63 -14.19 16.64
CA GLU A 158 10.46 -14.80 16.03
C GLU A 158 9.40 -13.77 15.65
N ALA A 159 8.73 -13.99 14.51
CA ALA A 159 7.60 -13.17 14.11
C ALA A 159 6.43 -13.34 15.09
N GLN A 160 5.91 -12.22 15.58
CA GLN A 160 4.84 -12.17 16.59
C GLN A 160 3.48 -11.90 15.95
N SER A 161 2.42 -12.40 16.57
CA SER A 161 1.05 -12.03 16.19
C SER A 161 0.78 -10.57 16.55
N ILE A 162 0.06 -9.86 15.68
CA ILE A 162 -0.32 -8.47 15.92
C ILE A 162 -1.41 -8.39 17.01
N PRO A 163 -1.17 -7.69 18.14
CA PRO A 163 -2.19 -7.53 19.17
C PRO A 163 -3.35 -6.64 18.69
N ALA A 164 -4.57 -6.93 19.14
CA ALA A 164 -5.73 -6.08 18.89
C ALA A 164 -5.58 -4.72 19.58
N GLY A 165 -5.99 -3.64 18.91
CA GLY A 165 -5.88 -2.26 19.36
C GLY A 165 -4.45 -1.69 19.32
N SER A 166 -3.48 -2.41 18.75
CA SER A 166 -2.09 -1.94 18.66
C SER A 166 -1.85 -1.02 17.44
N HIS A 167 -0.77 -0.25 17.50
CA HIS A 167 -0.28 0.52 16.34
C HIS A 167 0.02 -0.36 15.13
N ALA A 168 0.56 -1.56 15.34
CA ALA A 168 0.77 -2.51 14.26
C ALA A 168 -0.55 -2.95 13.62
N GLU A 169 -1.62 -3.14 14.40
CA GLU A 169 -2.96 -3.42 13.86
C GLU A 169 -3.48 -2.25 13.05
N PHE A 170 -3.34 -1.02 13.58
CA PHE A 170 -3.72 0.19 12.85
C PHE A 170 -3.00 0.23 11.50
N ILE A 171 -1.67 0.15 11.46
CA ILE A 171 -0.89 0.31 10.22
C ILE A 171 -1.18 -0.79 9.18
N SER A 172 -1.38 -2.03 9.62
CA SER A 172 -1.41 -3.18 8.70
C SER A 172 -2.80 -3.64 8.29
N GLU A 173 -3.83 -3.51 9.14
CA GLU A 173 -5.15 -4.11 8.89
C GLU A 173 -6.10 -3.15 8.15
N HIS A 174 -5.77 -2.87 6.88
CA HIS A 174 -6.55 -2.02 5.99
C HIS A 174 -6.95 -2.77 4.72
N TYR A 175 -8.25 -3.02 4.55
CA TYR A 175 -8.78 -3.89 3.48
C TYR A 175 -9.40 -3.14 2.30
N TRP A 176 -9.28 -1.82 2.27
CA TRP A 176 -9.82 -0.98 1.20
C TRP A 176 -8.73 -0.06 0.64
N GLY A 177 -8.75 0.17 -0.66
CA GLY A 177 -8.00 1.23 -1.32
C GLY A 177 -8.98 2.28 -1.86
N TYR A 178 -8.66 3.55 -1.67
CA TYR A 178 -9.45 4.67 -2.20
C TYR A 178 -8.56 5.59 -3.05
N ALA A 179 -9.08 5.99 -4.21
CA ALA A 179 -8.36 6.88 -5.13
C ALA A 179 -9.28 7.94 -5.71
N CYS A 180 -8.74 9.13 -5.97
CA CYS A 180 -9.44 10.19 -6.70
C CYS A 180 -9.57 9.83 -8.17
N VAL A 181 -10.79 9.83 -8.73
CA VAL A 181 -11.04 9.59 -10.16
C VAL A 181 -11.32 10.92 -10.85
N ARG A 182 -10.42 11.26 -11.78
CA ARG A 182 -10.27 12.58 -12.46
C ARG A 182 -9.67 13.65 -11.55
N ALA A 183 -8.68 14.35 -12.09
CA ALA A 183 -7.77 15.24 -11.37
C ALA A 183 -8.48 16.27 -10.47
N CYS A 184 -7.98 16.41 -9.24
CA CYS A 184 -8.15 17.64 -8.47
C CYS A 184 -7.50 18.83 -9.21
N PRO A 185 -8.04 20.05 -9.06
CA PRO A 185 -7.89 21.18 -9.97
C PRO A 185 -6.55 21.93 -9.83
N ALA A 186 -5.41 21.25 -10.02
CA ALA A 186 -4.14 21.94 -10.21
C ALA A 186 -3.89 22.30 -11.70
N GLU A 187 -4.57 21.65 -12.65
CA GLU A 187 -4.37 21.85 -14.09
C GLU A 187 -5.66 22.08 -14.91
N SER A 188 -6.84 22.10 -14.28
CA SER A 188 -8.09 22.37 -14.99
C SER A 188 -8.22 23.87 -15.33
N ARG A 189 -7.90 24.22 -16.58
CA ARG A 189 -8.29 25.51 -17.18
C ARG A 189 -9.80 25.73 -16.99
N ARG A 190 -10.14 26.95 -16.56
CA ARG A 190 -11.47 27.56 -16.40
C ARG A 190 -12.67 26.69 -16.83
N GLY A 191 -13.50 26.31 -15.86
CA GLY A 191 -14.95 26.22 -16.06
C GLY A 191 -15.62 24.85 -15.90
N ASP A 192 -14.90 23.73 -15.94
CA ASP A 192 -15.54 22.41 -15.86
C ASP A 192 -15.53 21.86 -14.42
N ARG A 193 -16.56 22.16 -13.63
CA ARG A 193 -16.81 21.56 -12.30
C ARG A 193 -17.35 20.13 -12.44
N ARG A 194 -16.61 19.23 -13.10
CA ARG A 194 -16.89 17.79 -12.96
C ARG A 194 -16.52 17.38 -11.53
N ARG A 195 -17.49 16.87 -10.77
CA ARG A 195 -17.25 16.32 -9.43
C ARG A 195 -16.11 15.30 -9.52
N ALA A 196 -15.03 15.53 -8.76
CA ALA A 196 -14.02 14.51 -8.53
C ALA A 196 -14.73 13.25 -7.99
N GLY A 197 -14.50 12.12 -8.63
CA GLY A 197 -15.03 10.83 -8.19
C GLY A 197 -14.11 10.18 -7.16
N CYS A 198 -14.60 9.16 -6.48
CA CYS A 198 -13.79 8.27 -5.66
C CYS A 198 -13.92 6.85 -6.21
N SER A 199 -12.79 6.26 -6.61
CA SER A 199 -12.67 4.83 -6.87
C SER A 199 -12.42 4.14 -5.54
N GLU A 200 -13.02 2.97 -5.36
CA GLU A 200 -12.73 2.09 -4.24
C GLU A 200 -12.52 0.66 -4.74
N TYR A 201 -11.60 -0.04 -4.09
CA TYR A 201 -11.39 -1.47 -4.29
C TYR A 201 -11.05 -2.14 -2.97
N ARG A 202 -11.23 -3.46 -2.92
CA ARG A 202 -10.99 -4.27 -1.73
C ARG A 202 -9.72 -5.08 -1.88
N VAL A 203 -8.90 -5.09 -0.85
CA VAL A 203 -7.72 -5.94 -0.71
C VAL A 203 -7.96 -6.86 0.47
N GLU A 204 -7.83 -8.16 0.27
CA GLU A 204 -7.90 -9.13 1.35
C GLU A 204 -6.53 -9.77 1.53
N HIS A 205 -6.10 -9.86 2.79
CA HIS A 205 -4.89 -10.57 3.17
C HIS A 205 -5.13 -11.25 4.52
N PRO A 206 -4.43 -12.35 4.81
CA PRO A 206 -4.40 -12.88 6.17
C PRO A 206 -3.76 -11.85 7.11
N ARG A 207 -4.10 -11.92 8.40
CA ARG A 207 -3.37 -11.15 9.42
C ARG A 207 -1.91 -11.60 9.42
N TRP A 208 -0.99 -10.67 9.23
CA TRP A 208 0.43 -10.98 9.21
C TRP A 208 0.97 -11.21 10.62
N LYS A 209 2.08 -11.93 10.69
CA LYS A 209 2.99 -11.82 11.83
C LYS A 209 4.01 -10.73 11.52
N ILE A 210 4.48 -10.06 12.57
CA ILE A 210 5.41 -8.94 12.47
C ILE A 210 6.68 -9.20 13.24
N TRP A 211 7.76 -8.58 12.79
CA TRP A 211 8.95 -8.37 13.59
C TRP A 211 9.01 -6.88 13.95
N ASN A 212 9.52 -6.57 15.15
CA ASN A 212 9.93 -5.20 15.44
C ASN A 212 11.29 -4.96 14.81
N ALA A 213 11.44 -3.83 14.13
CA ALA A 213 12.70 -3.46 13.50
C ALA A 213 13.75 -3.14 14.57
N ASP A 214 14.92 -3.77 14.48
CA ASP A 214 16.10 -3.44 15.27
C ASP A 214 16.78 -2.18 14.71
N THR A 215 16.86 -2.11 13.38
CA THR A 215 17.41 -0.97 12.65
C THR A 215 16.59 -0.68 11.42
N PHE A 216 16.55 0.58 11.02
CA PHE A 216 16.00 0.99 9.74
C PHE A 216 16.78 2.15 9.14
N GLU A 217 16.74 2.24 7.82
CA GLU A 217 17.29 3.37 7.08
C GLU A 217 16.40 3.69 5.88
N LEU A 218 16.09 4.96 5.69
CA LEU A 218 15.43 5.48 4.49
C LEU A 218 16.38 6.47 3.82
N ARG A 219 16.73 6.22 2.57
CA ARG A 219 17.47 7.14 1.70
C ARG A 219 16.60 7.50 0.52
N ALA A 220 15.87 8.60 0.60
CA ALA A 220 15.01 9.09 -0.46
C ALA A 220 14.85 10.62 -0.34
N ASP A 221 14.64 11.29 -1.48
CA ASP A 221 14.40 12.74 -1.56
C ASP A 221 12.90 13.08 -1.62
#